data_AF-A0A1C3ET74-F1
#
_entry.id   AF-A0A1C3ET74-F1
#
_cell.length_a   1.000
_cell.length_b   1.000
_cell.length_c   1.000
_cell.angle_alpha   90.00
_cell.angle_beta   90.00
_cell.angle_gamma   90.00
#
_symmetry.space_group_name_H-M   'P 1'
#
loop_
_entity.id
_entity.type
_entity.pdbx_description
1 polymer ?
#
loop_
_entity_poly.entity_id
_entity_poly.type
_entity_poly.pdbx_seq_one_letter_code
_entity_poly.pdbx_strand_id
1 'polypeptide(L)'
;MTLITGLVGCSESPMQPQADMIRHETKRVANDVRNEANSEADAIRNQTGKTLTGESKSGVAEDKADDIEKIGERKADAIEKAGEKKADQLEEMKP
;
A
#
# COMPACT_ATOMS: atom_id res chain seq x y z
N MET A 1 30.73 -36.19 -25.38
CA MET A 1 30.59 -35.18 -24.30
C MET A 1 30.37 -33.85 -24.99
N THR A 2 29.11 -33.56 -25.31
CA THR A 2 28.73 -32.28 -25.91
C THR A 2 27.79 -31.62 -24.91
N LEU A 3 28.33 -30.61 -24.25
CA LEU A 3 27.74 -29.90 -23.14
C LEU A 3 26.46 -29.20 -23.61
N ILE A 4 25.35 -29.48 -22.92
CA ILE A 4 24.11 -28.70 -23.01
C ILE A 4 24.41 -27.37 -22.31
N THR A 5 24.63 -26.30 -23.07
CA THR A 5 24.63 -24.93 -22.53
C THR A 5 23.36 -24.26 -23.01
N GLY A 6 22.25 -24.57 -22.35
CA GLY A 6 21.03 -23.80 -22.46
C GLY A 6 21.31 -22.39 -21.97
N LEU A 7 21.30 -21.43 -22.89
CA LEU A 7 21.19 -20.01 -22.60
C LEU A 7 19.79 -19.74 -22.02
N VAL A 8 19.55 -20.15 -20.78
CA VAL A 8 18.43 -19.65 -19.97
C VAL A 8 18.94 -18.42 -19.22
N GLY A 9 19.40 -17.43 -19.97
CA GLY A 9 19.38 -16.07 -19.46
C GLY A 9 17.91 -15.67 -19.48
N CYS A 10 17.30 -15.59 -18.30
CA CYS A 10 15.93 -15.13 -18.13
C CYS A 10 15.70 -13.89 -18.99
N SER A 11 14.97 -14.02 -20.10
CA SER A 11 14.44 -12.87 -20.81
C SER A 11 13.29 -12.34 -19.96
N GLU A 12 13.63 -11.62 -18.88
CA GLU A 12 12.68 -10.74 -18.22
C GLU A 12 12.06 -9.87 -19.32
N SER A 13 10.74 -9.98 -19.47
CA SER A 13 10.03 -9.14 -20.44
C SER A 13 10.31 -7.68 -20.07
N PRO A 14 10.53 -6.76 -21.03
CA PRO A 14 10.68 -5.34 -20.73
C PRO A 14 9.48 -4.74 -19.97
N MET A 15 8.37 -5.48 -19.90
CA MET A 15 7.18 -5.14 -19.12
C MET A 15 7.29 -5.47 -17.62
N GLN A 16 8.18 -6.38 -17.20
CA GLN A 16 8.36 -6.74 -15.78
C GLN A 16 8.90 -5.57 -14.94
N PRO A 17 9.97 -4.84 -15.35
CA PRO A 17 10.42 -3.67 -14.61
C PRO A 17 9.36 -2.55 -14.51
N GLN A 18 8.47 -2.45 -15.50
CA GLN A 18 7.39 -1.47 -15.50
C GLN A 18 6.26 -1.86 -14.54
N ALA A 19 5.87 -3.13 -14.52
CA ALA A 19 4.90 -3.67 -13.57
C ALA A 19 5.39 -3.48 -12.12
N ASP A 20 6.66 -3.80 -11.86
CA ASP A 20 7.29 -3.61 -10.54
C ASP A 20 7.34 -2.15 -10.11
N MET A 21 7.68 -1.24 -11.04
CA MET A 21 7.65 0.20 -10.76
C MET A 21 6.25 0.66 -10.36
N ILE A 22 5.20 0.18 -11.05
CA ILE A 22 3.82 0.53 -10.71
C ILE A 22 3.47 0.01 -9.31
N ARG A 23 3.75 -1.27 -9.01
CA ARG A 23 3.49 -1.84 -7.67
C ARG A 23 4.19 -1.05 -6.58
N HIS A 24 5.48 -0.78 -6.78
CA HIS A 24 6.29 -0.01 -5.82
C HIS A 24 5.72 1.39 -5.59
N GLU A 25 5.39 2.11 -6.66
CA GLU A 25 4.88 3.48 -6.55
C GLU A 25 3.49 3.52 -5.92
N THR A 26 2.58 2.62 -6.31
CA THR A 26 1.24 2.58 -5.70
C THR A 26 1.29 2.18 -4.24
N LYS A 27 2.22 1.28 -3.85
CA LYS A 27 2.46 0.94 -2.45
C LYS A 27 3.00 2.14 -1.66
N ARG A 28 3.93 2.90 -2.24
CA ARG A 28 4.44 4.14 -1.64
C ARG A 28 3.30 5.13 -1.37
N VAL A 29 2.49 5.40 -2.40
CA VAL A 29 1.35 6.32 -2.28
C VAL A 29 0.31 5.82 -1.27
N ALA A 30 -0.01 4.53 -1.28
CA ALA A 30 -0.93 3.94 -0.31
C ALA A 30 -0.42 4.06 1.13
N ASN A 31 0.88 3.84 1.35
CA ASN A 31 1.51 4.04 2.66
C ASN A 31 1.45 5.51 3.09
N ASP A 32 1.69 6.45 2.18
CA ASP A 32 1.56 7.89 2.48
C ASP A 32 0.14 8.23 2.95
N VAL A 33 -0.88 7.67 2.30
CA VAL A 33 -2.30 7.83 2.70
C VAL A 33 -2.60 7.21 4.06
N ARG A 34 -2.11 6.00 4.34
CA ARG A 34 -2.27 5.35 5.67
C ARG A 34 -1.60 6.20 6.76
N ASN A 35 -0.38 6.66 6.50
CA ASN A 35 0.37 7.47 7.45
C ASN A 35 -0.30 8.81 7.75
N GLU A 36 -0.84 9.47 6.72
CA GLU A 36 -1.59 10.72 6.90
C GLU A 36 -2.83 10.49 7.77
N ALA A 37 -3.63 9.46 7.46
CA ALA A 37 -4.83 9.12 8.23
C ALA A 37 -4.49 8.76 9.69
N ASN A 38 -3.46 7.95 9.91
CA ASN A 38 -3.00 7.59 11.25
C ASN A 38 -2.49 8.81 12.01
N SER A 39 -1.78 9.73 11.35
CA SER A 39 -1.32 10.97 11.99
C SER A 39 -2.47 11.90 12.36
N GLU A 40 -3.51 11.98 11.52
CA GLU A 40 -4.70 12.78 11.81
C GLU A 40 -5.49 12.16 12.97
N ALA A 41 -5.70 10.85 12.95
CA ALA A 41 -6.34 10.11 14.03
C ALA A 41 -5.59 10.29 15.36
N ASP A 42 -4.26 10.22 15.34
CA ASP A 42 -3.43 10.47 16.52
C ASP A 42 -3.60 11.89 17.05
N ALA A 43 -3.67 12.88 16.16
CA ALA A 43 -3.93 14.27 16.53
C ALA A 43 -5.29 14.42 17.23
N ILE A 44 -6.33 13.71 16.78
CA ILE A 44 -7.64 13.68 17.46
C ILE A 44 -7.53 13.05 18.84
N ARG A 45 -6.86 11.89 18.98
CA ARG A 45 -6.67 11.22 20.28
C ARG A 45 -5.88 12.11 21.26
N ASN A 46 -4.90 12.87 20.76
CA ASN A 46 -4.10 13.80 21.57
C ASN A 46 -4.90 14.99 22.11
N GLN A 47 -5.94 15.47 21.40
CA GLN A 47 -6.74 16.63 21.84
C GLN A 47 -7.44 16.41 23.18
N THR A 48 -7.84 15.17 23.46
CA THR A 48 -8.52 14.76 24.70
C THR A 48 -7.58 14.07 25.68
N GLY A 49 -6.32 13.89 25.28
CA GLY A 49 -5.37 12.99 25.93
C GLY A 49 -5.69 11.52 25.70
N LYS A 50 -4.69 10.68 25.96
CA LYS A 50 -4.74 9.23 25.76
C LYS A 50 -4.82 8.45 27.06
N THR A 51 -5.44 7.28 27.02
CA THR A 51 -5.40 6.26 28.07
C THR A 51 -4.01 5.62 28.13
N LEU A 52 -3.80 4.68 29.06
CA LEU A 52 -2.57 3.89 29.12
C LEU A 52 -2.38 2.96 27.91
N THR A 53 -3.47 2.62 27.20
CA THR A 53 -3.48 1.77 26.00
C THR A 53 -3.30 2.57 24.70
N GLY A 54 -3.30 3.91 24.76
CA GLY A 54 -3.10 4.79 23.61
C GLY A 54 -4.39 5.31 22.96
N GLU A 55 -5.56 4.79 23.37
CA GLU A 55 -6.88 5.25 22.96
C GLU A 55 -7.17 6.64 23.52
N SER A 56 -8.07 7.39 22.90
CA SER A 56 -8.60 8.64 23.43
C SER A 56 -9.32 8.42 24.75
N LYS A 57 -9.17 9.38 25.69
CA LYS A 57 -9.98 9.43 26.91
C LYS A 57 -11.46 9.78 26.66
N SER A 58 -11.82 10.17 25.43
CA SER A 58 -13.19 10.51 25.02
C SER A 58 -13.67 9.52 23.97
N GLY A 59 -14.73 8.78 24.25
CA GLY A 59 -15.29 7.81 23.29
C GLY A 59 -15.65 8.44 21.93
N VAL A 60 -16.20 9.66 21.93
CA VAL A 60 -16.52 10.37 20.69
C VAL A 60 -15.27 10.71 19.86
N ALA A 61 -14.16 11.03 20.53
CA ALA A 61 -12.91 11.31 19.83
C ALA A 61 -12.23 10.01 19.36
N GLU A 62 -12.37 8.91 20.10
CA GLU A 62 -11.92 7.59 19.65
C GLU A 62 -12.68 7.14 18.40
N ASP A 63 -14.01 7.17 18.44
CA ASP A 63 -14.86 6.79 17.31
C ASP A 63 -14.48 7.58 16.04
N LYS A 64 -14.21 8.88 16.21
CA LYS A 64 -13.78 9.74 15.11
C LYS A 64 -12.38 9.37 14.59
N ALA A 65 -11.43 9.08 15.48
CA ALA A 65 -10.09 8.66 15.11
C ALA A 65 -10.12 7.33 14.33
N ASP A 66 -10.88 6.36 14.82
CA ASP A 66 -11.10 5.06 14.17
C ASP A 66 -11.73 5.21 12.78
N ASP A 67 -12.70 6.10 12.63
CA ASP A 67 -13.34 6.35 11.33
C ASP A 67 -12.35 6.95 10.32
N ILE A 68 -11.46 7.83 10.76
CA ILE A 68 -10.38 8.40 9.93
C ILE A 68 -9.43 7.29 9.47
N GLU A 69 -8.96 6.44 10.39
CA GLU A 69 -8.08 5.30 10.07
C GLU A 69 -8.76 4.35 9.08
N LYS A 70 -10.02 3.96 9.33
CA LYS A 70 -10.80 3.10 8.41
C LYS A 70 -11.00 3.73 7.03
N ILE A 71 -11.16 5.04 6.93
CA ILE A 71 -11.26 5.73 5.64
C ILE A 71 -9.89 5.72 4.94
N GLY A 72 -8.81 6.00 5.66
CA GLY A 72 -7.43 5.96 5.16
C GLY A 72 -7.06 4.60 4.60
N GLU A 73 -7.27 3.54 5.38
CA GLU A 73 -7.01 2.15 4.98
C GLU A 73 -7.79 1.78 3.72
N ARG A 74 -9.10 2.05 3.67
CA ARG A 74 -9.92 1.76 2.48
C ARG A 74 -9.41 2.48 1.23
N LYS A 75 -8.93 3.72 1.36
CA LYS A 75 -8.35 4.48 0.25
C LYS A 75 -7.01 3.88 -0.19
N ALA A 76 -6.14 3.56 0.75
CA ALA A 76 -4.84 2.96 0.50
C ALA A 76 -4.98 1.59 -0.20
N ASP A 77 -5.87 0.74 0.28
CA ASP A 77 -6.17 -0.56 -0.32
C ASP A 77 -6.71 -0.43 -1.75
N ALA A 78 -7.56 0.57 -2.00
CA ALA A 78 -8.07 0.84 -3.35
C ALA A 78 -6.95 1.27 -4.31
N ILE A 79 -5.97 2.05 -3.82
CA ILE A 79 -4.79 2.48 -4.59
C ILE A 79 -3.88 1.29 -4.90
N GLU A 80 -3.54 0.48 -3.89
CA GLU A 80 -2.74 -0.74 -4.08
C GLU A 80 -3.41 -1.69 -5.07
N LYS A 81 -4.70 -1.98 -4.88
CA LYS A 81 -5.45 -2.87 -5.76
C LYS A 81 -5.50 -2.37 -7.21
N ALA A 82 -5.64 -1.06 -7.41
CA ALA A 82 -5.60 -0.46 -8.74
C ALA A 82 -4.21 -0.58 -9.37
N GLY A 83 -3.15 -0.40 -8.58
CA GLY A 83 -1.76 -0.58 -8.99
C GLY A 83 -1.45 -2.02 -9.39
N GLU A 84 -1.76 -2.97 -8.52
CA GLU A 84 -1.60 -4.41 -8.78
C GLU A 84 -2.34 -4.83 -10.05
N LYS A 85 -3.63 -4.47 -10.19
CA LYS A 85 -4.39 -4.78 -11.40
C LYS A 85 -3.73 -4.23 -12.67
N LYS A 86 -3.15 -3.03 -12.60
CA LYS A 86 -2.47 -2.42 -13.75
C LYS A 86 -1.14 -3.13 -14.04
N ALA A 87 -0.39 -3.51 -13.01
CA ALA A 87 0.84 -4.27 -13.14
C ALA A 87 0.57 -5.65 -13.76
N ASP A 88 -0.46 -6.35 -13.28
CA ASP A 88 -0.88 -7.66 -13.80
C ASP A 88 -1.28 -7.56 -15.28
N GLN A 89 -2.04 -6.52 -15.66
CA GLN A 89 -2.40 -6.27 -17.06
C GLN A 89 -1.17 -6.06 -17.95
N LEU A 90 -0.10 -5.44 -17.46
CA LEU A 90 1.13 -5.28 -18.21
C LEU A 90 1.88 -6.60 -18.36
N GLU A 91 1.89 -7.44 -17.33
CA GLU A 91 2.52 -8.76 -17.37
C GLU A 91 1.76 -9.73 -18.29
N GLU A 92 0.43 -9.63 -18.34
CA GLU A 92 -0.44 -10.42 -19.23
C GLU A 92 -0.30 -10.04 -20.71
N MET A 93 0.08 -8.80 -21.02
CA MET A 93 0.37 -8.35 -22.40
C MET A 93 1.65 -8.94 -23.01
N LYS A 94 2.34 -9.82 -22.28
CA LYS A 94 3.50 -10.58 -22.76
C LYS A 94 3.14 -11.41 -24.01
N PRO A 95 3.82 -11.22 -25.16
CA PRO A 95 3.72 -12.14 -26.30
C PRO A 95 4.40 -13.48 -26.03
#